data_AF-A0A3C0GK76-F1
#
_entry.id   AF-A0A3C0GK76-F1
#
_cell.length_a   1.000
_cell.length_b   1.000
_cell.length_c   1.000
_cell.angle_alpha   90.00
_cell.angle_beta   90.00
_cell.angle_gamma   90.00
#
_symmetry.space_group_name_H-M   'P 1'
#
loop_
_entity.id
_entity.type
_entity.pdbx_description
1 polymer ?
#
loop_
_entity_poly.entity_id
_entity_poly.type
_entity_poly.pdbx_seq_one_letter_code
_entity_poly.pdbx_strand_id
1 'polypeptide(L)'
;MKNILKTFDKAMNDIGKRLVKGFRGELKEQNSIATGRLSSSLKSNVKYGFGESTLEITTDAKYVDIVNNGMRSGTFPNLTAIKKWIDAKGITYSGENEKERIAVNIAKRIAIEGLPTKGGIQKSKNGRKTNFIGIVAEAYRRTNDNSIHKAVGKDIDNIFKQLPKQI
;
A
#
# COMPACT_ATOMS: atom_id res chain seq x y z
N MET A 1 -20.29 2.72 24.88
CA MET A 1 -18.92 2.99 24.37
C MET A 1 -18.87 3.81 23.08
N LYS A 2 -19.64 3.49 22.01
CA LYS A 2 -19.58 4.19 20.68
C LYS A 2 -19.73 5.73 20.69
N ASN A 3 -20.29 6.32 21.75
CA ASN A 3 -20.52 7.77 21.80
C ASN A 3 -19.41 8.57 22.52
N ILE A 4 -18.54 7.89 23.28
CA ILE A 4 -17.54 8.55 24.13
C ILE A 4 -16.22 8.77 23.37
N LEU A 5 -15.80 7.80 22.54
CA LEU A 5 -14.55 7.85 21.77
C LEU A 5 -14.76 8.27 20.30
N LYS A 6 -15.80 9.08 20.07
CA LYS A 6 -16.24 9.43 18.71
C LYS A 6 -15.17 10.18 17.92
N THR A 7 -14.36 11.02 18.59
CA THR A 7 -13.29 11.78 17.92
C THR A 7 -12.15 10.85 17.52
N PHE A 8 -11.75 9.96 18.42
CA PHE A 8 -10.74 8.94 18.18
C PHE A 8 -11.13 8.02 17.03
N ASP A 9 -12.36 7.50 17.02
CA ASP A 9 -12.88 6.67 15.94
C ASP A 9 -12.80 7.36 14.58
N LYS A 10 -13.19 8.65 14.54
CA LYS A 10 -13.10 9.44 13.33
C LYS A 10 -11.65 9.62 12.88
N ALA A 11 -10.75 9.94 13.81
CA ALA A 11 -9.33 10.13 13.51
C ALA A 11 -8.69 8.86 12.95
N MET A 12 -8.98 7.69 13.55
CA MET A 12 -8.47 6.40 13.06
C MET A 12 -8.96 6.07 11.65
N ASN A 13 -10.24 6.33 11.37
CA ASN A 13 -10.78 6.15 10.02
C ASN A 13 -10.14 7.11 9.01
N ASP A 14 -9.92 8.37 9.37
CA ASP A 14 -9.29 9.35 8.50
C ASP A 14 -7.80 9.03 8.25
N ILE A 15 -7.09 8.50 9.26
CA ILE A 15 -5.72 7.98 9.11
C ILE A 15 -5.72 6.79 8.13
N GLY A 16 -6.64 5.83 8.29
CA GLY A 16 -6.77 4.69 7.37
C GLY A 16 -6.96 5.12 5.92
N LYS A 17 -7.89 6.06 5.67
CA LYS A 17 -8.12 6.62 4.33
C LYS A 17 -6.87 7.32 3.78
N ARG A 18 -6.16 8.09 4.62
CA ARG A 18 -4.94 8.80 4.25
C ARG A 18 -3.84 7.83 3.84
N LEU A 19 -3.60 6.78 4.62
CA LEU A 19 -2.61 5.75 4.31
C LEU A 19 -2.94 5.02 3.01
N VAL A 20 -4.19 4.57 2.83
CA VAL A 20 -4.62 3.92 1.58
C VAL A 20 -4.41 4.84 0.37
N LYS A 21 -4.77 6.12 0.49
CA LYS A 21 -4.53 7.11 -0.58
C LYS A 21 -3.04 7.28 -0.85
N GLY A 22 -2.22 7.36 0.20
CA GLY A 22 -0.76 7.47 0.10
C GLY A 22 -0.15 6.27 -0.60
N PHE A 23 -0.53 5.05 -0.22
CA PHE A 23 -0.05 3.81 -0.85
C PHE A 23 -0.39 3.77 -2.34
N ARG A 24 -1.62 4.14 -2.72
CA ARG A 24 -2.03 4.24 -4.13
C ARG A 24 -1.20 5.28 -4.89
N GLY A 25 -0.92 6.42 -4.25
CA GLY A 25 -0.06 7.48 -4.79
C GLY A 25 1.37 7.00 -5.03
N GLU A 26 2.01 6.41 -4.03
CA GLU A 26 3.37 5.90 -4.15
C GLU A 26 3.46 4.77 -5.19
N LEU A 27 2.50 3.84 -5.25
CA LEU A 27 2.45 2.81 -6.30
C LEU A 27 2.37 3.41 -7.72
N LYS A 28 1.69 4.55 -7.88
CA LYS A 28 1.60 5.29 -9.14
C LYS A 28 2.93 5.96 -9.48
N GLU A 29 3.59 6.60 -8.51
CA GLU A 29 4.89 7.25 -8.69
C GLU A 29 6.00 6.23 -8.98
N GLN A 30 5.94 5.06 -8.37
CA GLN A 30 6.84 3.94 -8.67
C GLN A 30 6.56 3.29 -10.04
N ASN A 31 5.50 3.69 -10.75
CA ASN A 31 5.04 3.06 -11.99
C ASN A 31 4.79 1.54 -11.84
N SER A 32 4.29 1.15 -10.66
CA SER A 32 4.04 -0.25 -10.27
C SER A 32 2.61 -0.72 -10.58
N ILE A 33 1.76 0.17 -11.10
CA ILE A 33 0.38 -0.14 -11.48
C ILE A 33 0.35 -0.74 -12.90
N ALA A 34 -0.02 -2.01 -13.01
CA ALA A 34 -0.36 -2.67 -14.28
C ALA A 34 -1.89 -2.75 -14.43
N THR A 35 -2.52 -3.77 -13.86
CA THR A 35 -4.00 -3.95 -13.91
C THR A 35 -4.78 -3.06 -12.94
N GLY A 36 -4.10 -2.40 -12.01
CA GLY A 36 -4.77 -1.65 -10.93
C GLY A 36 -5.20 -2.48 -9.72
N ARG A 37 -5.21 -3.82 -9.80
CA ARG A 37 -5.76 -4.69 -8.74
C ARG A 37 -5.27 -4.34 -7.35
N LEU A 38 -3.95 -4.41 -7.09
CA LEU A 38 -3.35 -4.05 -5.80
C LEU A 38 -3.76 -2.64 -5.32
N SER A 39 -3.76 -1.65 -6.21
CA SER A 39 -4.14 -0.28 -5.86
C SER A 39 -5.62 -0.20 -5.44
N SER A 40 -6.50 -0.83 -6.20
CA SER A 40 -7.95 -0.82 -5.96
C SER A 40 -8.38 -1.64 -4.74
N SER A 41 -7.66 -2.71 -4.42
CA SER A 41 -8.01 -3.67 -3.37
C SER A 41 -7.54 -3.25 -1.97
N LEU A 42 -6.66 -2.26 -1.86
CA LEU A 42 -6.25 -1.70 -0.57
C LEU A 42 -7.45 -1.11 0.18
N LYS A 43 -7.66 -1.60 1.40
CA LYS A 43 -8.75 -1.20 2.30
C LYS A 43 -8.22 -1.01 3.72
N SER A 44 -8.74 0.00 4.41
CA SER A 44 -8.49 0.22 5.83
C SER A 44 -9.67 -0.28 6.66
N ASN A 45 -9.39 -0.90 7.80
CA ASN A 45 -10.39 -1.27 8.80
C ASN A 45 -9.85 -0.99 10.20
N VAL A 46 -10.69 -0.44 11.08
CA VAL A 46 -10.34 -0.24 12.50
C VAL A 46 -10.99 -1.36 13.30
N LYS A 47 -10.19 -2.13 14.02
CA LYS A 47 -10.63 -3.15 14.97
C LYS A 47 -10.45 -2.63 16.39
N TYR A 48 -11.43 -2.92 17.23
CA TYR A 48 -11.44 -2.51 18.63
C TYR A 48 -11.30 -3.75 19.50
N GLY A 49 -10.23 -3.82 20.27
CA GLY A 49 -9.97 -4.85 21.26
C GLY A 49 -10.18 -4.32 22.68
N PHE A 50 -9.96 -5.18 23.66
CA PHE A 50 -9.96 -4.76 25.06
C PHE A 50 -8.64 -4.02 25.36
N GLY A 51 -8.71 -2.70 25.57
CA GLY A 51 -7.56 -1.87 25.90
C GLY A 51 -6.72 -1.39 24.70
N GLU A 52 -7.01 -1.86 23.49
CA GLU A 52 -6.30 -1.44 22.28
C GLU A 52 -7.24 -1.24 21.08
N SER A 53 -6.76 -0.46 20.10
CA SER A 53 -7.43 -0.28 18.82
C SER A 53 -6.41 -0.43 17.71
N THR A 54 -6.72 -1.26 16.72
CA THR A 54 -5.81 -1.63 15.64
C THR A 54 -6.36 -1.11 14.33
N LEU A 55 -5.58 -0.27 13.64
CA LEU A 55 -5.82 0.08 12.26
C LEU A 55 -5.14 -0.94 11.35
N GLU A 56 -5.93 -1.75 10.66
CA GLU A 56 -5.45 -2.71 9.67
C GLU A 56 -5.59 -2.14 8.27
N ILE A 57 -4.53 -2.29 7.47
CA ILE A 57 -4.61 -2.10 6.02
C ILE A 57 -4.46 -3.47 5.36
N THR A 58 -5.45 -3.85 4.55
CA THR A 58 -5.52 -5.16 3.91
C THR A 58 -5.65 -5.03 2.40
N THR A 59 -5.31 -6.11 1.68
CA THR A 59 -5.47 -6.23 0.23
C THR A 59 -5.70 -7.69 -0.14
N ASP A 60 -6.46 -7.94 -1.21
CA ASP A 60 -6.64 -9.28 -1.77
C ASP A 60 -5.50 -9.69 -2.74
N ALA A 61 -4.57 -8.76 -3.02
CA ALA A 61 -3.48 -8.96 -3.94
C ALA A 61 -2.35 -9.75 -3.26
N LYS A 62 -2.32 -11.06 -3.51
CA LYS A 62 -1.33 -12.02 -2.98
C LYS A 62 0.14 -11.68 -3.26
N TYR A 63 0.40 -10.75 -4.18
CA TYR A 63 1.74 -10.34 -4.61
C TYR A 63 2.20 -9.03 -3.97
N VAL A 64 1.47 -8.48 -2.99
CA VAL A 64 1.81 -7.20 -2.33
C VAL A 64 3.22 -7.21 -1.76
N ASP A 65 3.65 -8.32 -1.15
CA ASP A 65 4.99 -8.42 -0.56
C ASP A 65 6.08 -8.39 -1.61
N ILE A 66 5.85 -8.97 -2.79
CA ILE A 66 6.82 -8.90 -3.90
C ILE A 66 6.92 -7.47 -4.43
N VAL A 67 5.80 -6.74 -4.49
CA VAL A 67 5.81 -5.33 -4.90
C VAL A 67 6.48 -4.44 -3.85
N ASN A 68 6.26 -4.72 -2.55
CA ASN A 68 6.88 -3.95 -1.49
C ASN A 68 8.36 -4.29 -1.28
N ASN A 69 8.71 -5.57 -1.23
CA ASN A 69 10.05 -6.01 -0.83
C ASN A 69 10.96 -6.30 -2.02
N GLY A 70 10.40 -6.49 -3.21
CA GLY A 70 11.11 -7.00 -4.37
C GLY A 70 11.22 -8.52 -4.38
N MET A 71 12.06 -9.02 -5.28
CA MET A 71 12.34 -10.44 -5.45
C MET A 71 13.84 -10.61 -5.68
N ARG A 72 14.46 -11.62 -5.06
CA ARG A 72 15.89 -11.89 -5.28
C ARG A 72 16.14 -12.41 -6.70
N SER A 73 17.37 -12.23 -7.17
CA SER A 73 17.86 -12.88 -8.39
C SER A 73 17.91 -14.40 -8.21
N GLY A 74 18.10 -15.12 -9.32
CA GLY A 74 18.12 -16.58 -9.39
C GLY A 74 16.75 -17.23 -9.57
N THR A 75 15.66 -16.48 -9.41
CA THR A 75 14.30 -17.01 -9.60
C THR A 75 13.78 -16.71 -11.00
N PHE A 76 13.46 -17.75 -11.76
CA PHE A 76 12.79 -17.60 -13.05
C PHE A 76 11.28 -17.44 -12.85
N PRO A 77 10.69 -16.28 -13.18
CA PRO A 77 9.27 -16.03 -12.95
C PRO A 77 8.36 -16.80 -13.92
N ASN A 78 7.10 -16.97 -13.54
CA ASN A 78 6.09 -17.62 -14.37
C ASN A 78 5.82 -16.79 -15.66
N LEU A 79 6.05 -17.39 -16.82
CA LEU A 79 5.88 -16.73 -18.13
C LEU A 79 4.43 -16.32 -18.41
N THR A 80 3.44 -17.11 -17.99
CA THR A 80 2.03 -16.75 -18.13
C THR A 80 1.69 -15.48 -17.33
N ALA A 81 2.29 -15.30 -16.15
CA ALA A 81 2.11 -14.07 -15.37
C ALA A 81 2.75 -12.86 -16.08
N ILE A 82 3.93 -13.03 -16.68
CA ILE A 82 4.58 -11.96 -17.45
C ILE A 82 3.77 -11.61 -18.71
N LYS A 83 3.27 -12.60 -19.43
CA LYS A 83 2.40 -12.39 -20.61
C LYS A 83 1.16 -11.58 -20.26
N LYS A 84 0.48 -11.93 -19.17
CA LYS A 84 -0.65 -11.12 -18.64
C LYS A 84 -0.23 -9.70 -18.26
N TRP A 85 0.98 -9.53 -17.73
CA TRP A 85 1.50 -8.21 -17.40
C TRP A 85 1.83 -7.37 -18.65
N ILE A 86 2.38 -7.98 -19.71
CA ILE A 86 2.61 -7.35 -21.02
C ILE A 86 1.28 -6.80 -21.56
N ASP A 87 0.23 -7.62 -21.54
CA ASP A 87 -1.11 -7.23 -21.99
C ASP A 87 -1.66 -6.08 -21.15
N ALA A 88 -1.58 -6.19 -19.82
CA ALA A 88 -2.04 -5.16 -18.91
C ALA A 88 -1.28 -3.83 -19.05
N LYS A 89 -0.03 -3.86 -19.53
CA LYS A 89 0.77 -2.67 -19.80
C LYS A 89 0.59 -2.12 -21.21
N GLY A 90 -0.15 -2.81 -22.09
CA GLY A 90 -0.34 -2.41 -23.48
C GLY A 90 0.96 -2.41 -24.28
N ILE A 91 1.89 -3.33 -23.96
CA ILE A 91 3.11 -3.48 -24.76
C ILE A 91 2.72 -4.08 -26.11
N THR A 92 3.00 -3.38 -27.20
CA THR A 92 2.70 -3.81 -28.56
C THR A 92 3.54 -5.02 -28.97
N TYR A 93 2.91 -5.98 -29.64
CA TYR A 93 3.54 -7.14 -30.27
C TYR A 93 2.71 -7.54 -31.50
N SER A 94 3.37 -8.13 -32.50
CA SER A 94 2.79 -8.57 -33.77
C SER A 94 2.03 -9.90 -33.71
N GLY A 95 2.26 -10.69 -32.66
CA GLY A 95 1.56 -11.97 -32.42
C GLY A 95 2.11 -12.73 -31.23
N GLU A 96 1.52 -13.89 -30.93
CA GLU A 96 1.85 -14.69 -29.73
C GLU A 96 3.32 -15.15 -29.69
N ASN A 97 3.94 -15.45 -30.84
CA ASN A 97 5.37 -15.80 -30.90
C ASN A 97 6.28 -14.64 -30.48
N GLU A 98 5.91 -13.40 -30.81
CA GLU A 98 6.67 -12.22 -30.35
C GLU A 98 6.43 -11.97 -28.86
N LYS A 99 5.18 -12.06 -28.41
CA LYS A 99 4.82 -11.93 -26.99
C LYS A 99 5.57 -12.93 -26.11
N GLU A 100 5.69 -14.18 -26.54
CA GLU A 100 6.46 -15.22 -25.83
C GLU A 100 7.94 -14.83 -25.73
N ARG A 101 8.55 -14.37 -26.84
CA ARG A 101 9.95 -13.91 -26.83
C ARG A 101 10.17 -12.72 -25.90
N ILE A 102 9.26 -11.75 -25.90
CA ILE A 102 9.29 -10.61 -24.96
C ILE A 102 9.19 -11.12 -23.52
N ALA A 103 8.26 -12.03 -23.24
CA ALA A 103 8.07 -12.59 -21.91
C ALA A 103 9.30 -13.34 -21.40
N VAL A 104 9.92 -14.17 -22.24
CA VAL A 104 11.17 -14.88 -21.91
C VAL A 104 12.32 -13.89 -21.64
N ASN A 105 12.45 -12.83 -22.42
CA ASN A 105 13.48 -11.82 -22.21
C ASN A 105 13.29 -11.07 -20.89
N ILE A 106 12.04 -10.71 -20.54
CA ILE A 106 11.70 -10.13 -19.24
C ILE A 106 12.03 -11.12 -18.12
N ALA A 107 11.64 -12.38 -18.26
CA ALA A 107 11.89 -13.41 -17.26
C ALA A 107 13.38 -13.64 -17.01
N LYS A 108 14.19 -13.71 -18.08
CA LYS A 108 15.65 -13.80 -17.98
C LYS A 108 16.24 -12.60 -17.26
N ARG A 109 15.79 -11.38 -17.58
CA ARG A 109 16.25 -10.17 -16.91
C ARG A 109 15.93 -10.19 -15.42
N ILE A 110 14.71 -10.59 -15.07
CA ILE A 110 14.28 -10.76 -13.67
C ILE A 110 15.10 -11.86 -12.96
N ALA A 111 15.39 -12.97 -13.64
CA ALA A 111 16.22 -14.02 -13.06
C ALA A 111 17.66 -13.54 -12.78
N ILE A 112 18.21 -12.67 -13.62
CA ILE A 112 19.56 -12.12 -13.43
C ILE A 112 19.59 -11.06 -12.32
N GLU A 113 18.66 -10.11 -12.35
CA GLU A 113 18.72 -8.91 -11.50
C GLU A 113 17.83 -8.98 -10.26
N GLY A 114 16.83 -9.85 -10.26
CA GLY A 114 15.71 -9.80 -9.33
C GLY A 114 14.69 -8.72 -9.70
N LEU A 115 13.84 -8.40 -8.73
CA LEU A 115 12.93 -7.25 -8.77
C LEU A 115 13.28 -6.29 -7.64
N PRO A 116 13.25 -4.97 -7.89
CA PRO A 116 13.07 -4.35 -9.19
C PRO A 116 14.32 -4.47 -10.07
N THR A 117 14.13 -4.65 -11.38
CA THR A 117 15.23 -4.61 -12.35
C THR A 117 15.78 -3.18 -12.48
N LYS A 118 17.03 -3.02 -12.95
CA LYS A 118 17.65 -1.70 -13.16
C LYS A 118 16.80 -0.82 -14.10
N GLY A 119 16.37 -1.40 -15.23
CA GLY A 119 15.46 -0.72 -16.15
C GLY A 119 14.09 -0.42 -15.53
N GLY A 120 13.62 -1.27 -14.62
CA GLY A 120 12.40 -1.05 -13.85
C GLY A 120 12.49 0.19 -12.95
N ILE A 121 13.63 0.42 -12.29
CA ILE A 121 13.89 1.59 -11.45
C ILE A 121 13.95 2.86 -12.30
N GLN A 122 14.64 2.83 -13.44
CA GLN A 122 14.75 3.98 -14.36
C GLN A 122 13.38 4.46 -14.90
N LYS A 123 12.37 3.58 -14.92
CA LYS A 123 11.00 3.90 -15.34
C LYS A 123 10.09 4.35 -14.19
N SER A 124 10.59 4.42 -12.96
CA SER A 124 9.89 5.05 -11.84
C SER A 124 10.01 6.57 -11.95
N LYS A 125 9.00 7.31 -11.45
CA LYS A 125 9.02 8.78 -11.44
C LYS A 125 9.78 9.34 -10.24
N ASN A 126 9.87 8.56 -9.17
CA ASN A 126 10.46 8.96 -7.90
C ASN A 126 11.80 8.28 -7.61
N GLY A 127 12.37 7.54 -8.58
CA GLY A 127 13.63 6.81 -8.43
C GLY A 127 13.53 5.56 -7.55
N ARG A 128 12.33 5.12 -7.17
CA ARG A 128 12.07 4.02 -6.24
C ARG A 128 11.08 3.03 -6.85
N LYS A 129 11.14 1.76 -6.42
CA LYS A 129 10.21 0.69 -6.86
C LYS A 129 9.80 -0.31 -5.80
N THR A 130 10.27 -0.11 -4.58
CA THR A 130 10.02 -0.95 -3.41
C THR A 130 9.70 -0.06 -2.22
N ASN A 131 9.34 -0.68 -1.10
CA ASN A 131 9.06 -0.08 0.18
C ASN A 131 7.97 0.99 0.15
N PHE A 132 6.97 0.85 -0.73
CA PHE A 132 5.88 1.83 -0.81
C PHE A 132 5.11 1.95 0.51
N ILE A 133 5.03 0.86 1.29
CA ILE A 133 4.39 0.84 2.60
C ILE A 133 5.20 1.68 3.60
N GLY A 134 6.50 1.39 3.74
CA GLY A 134 7.35 2.08 4.70
C GLY A 134 7.51 3.57 4.37
N ILE A 135 7.66 3.90 3.09
CA ILE A 135 7.75 5.30 2.62
C ILE A 135 6.53 6.11 3.04
N VAL A 136 5.33 5.57 2.81
CA VAL A 136 4.08 6.28 3.11
C VAL A 136 3.80 6.30 4.62
N ALA A 137 4.08 5.22 5.33
CA ALA A 137 3.93 5.17 6.78
C ALA A 137 4.81 6.23 7.46
N GLU A 138 6.08 6.34 7.07
CA GLU A 138 6.99 7.34 7.63
C GLU A 138 6.58 8.76 7.22
N ALA A 139 6.20 8.97 5.95
CA ALA A 139 5.77 10.28 5.47
C ALA A 139 4.58 10.86 6.26
N TYR A 140 3.70 10.00 6.79
CA TYR A 140 2.54 10.42 7.58
C TYR A 140 2.69 10.24 9.09
N ARG A 141 3.79 9.67 9.59
CA ARG A 141 3.99 9.32 11.01
C ARG A 141 3.59 10.44 11.96
N ARG A 142 4.28 11.59 11.87
CA ARG A 142 4.02 12.75 12.73
C ARG A 142 2.59 13.29 12.61
N THR A 143 2.04 13.30 11.40
CA THR A 143 0.67 13.79 11.16
C THR A 143 -0.37 12.87 11.78
N ASN A 144 -0.15 11.56 11.71
CA ASN A 144 -1.00 10.54 12.30
C ASN A 144 -0.92 10.60 13.83
N ASP A 145 0.29 10.67 14.40
CA ASP A 145 0.51 10.79 15.85
C ASP A 145 -0.23 12.01 16.42
N ASN A 146 -0.07 13.17 15.77
CA ASN A 146 -0.77 14.39 16.16
C ASN A 146 -2.30 14.25 16.06
N SER A 147 -2.79 13.54 15.03
CA SER A 147 -4.23 13.31 14.86
C SER A 147 -4.78 12.43 15.99
N ILE A 148 -4.03 11.41 16.41
CA ILE A 148 -4.37 10.52 17.52
C ILE A 148 -4.38 11.30 18.83
N HIS A 149 -3.29 11.99 19.19
CA HIS A 149 -3.20 12.75 20.43
C HIS A 149 -4.31 13.79 20.56
N LYS A 150 -4.58 14.54 19.49
CA LYS A 150 -5.65 15.54 19.48
C LYS A 150 -7.03 14.91 19.67
N ALA A 151 -7.26 13.76 19.06
CA ALA A 151 -8.54 13.07 19.16
C ALA A 151 -8.77 12.49 20.56
N VAL A 152 -7.75 11.84 21.13
CA VAL A 152 -7.79 11.32 22.51
C VAL A 152 -8.02 12.45 23.51
N GLY A 153 -7.27 13.55 23.43
CA GLY A 153 -7.45 14.69 24.32
C GLY A 153 -8.87 15.26 24.26
N LYS A 154 -9.43 15.39 23.05
CA LYS A 154 -10.81 15.86 22.87
C LYS A 154 -11.85 14.91 23.48
N ASP A 155 -11.64 13.60 23.34
CA ASP A 155 -12.56 12.63 23.94
C ASP A 155 -12.45 12.60 25.47
N ILE A 156 -11.25 12.75 26.03
CA ILE A 156 -11.04 12.94 27.47
C ILE A 156 -11.78 14.19 27.99
N ASP A 157 -11.62 15.34 27.32
CA ASP A 157 -12.33 16.57 27.69
C ASP A 157 -13.84 16.40 27.66
N ASN A 158 -14.37 15.67 26.67
CA ASN A 158 -15.79 15.38 26.56
C ASN A 158 -16.29 14.50 27.71
N ILE A 159 -15.49 13.50 28.12
CA ILE A 159 -15.79 12.65 29.28
C ILE A 159 -15.88 13.51 30.53
N PHE A 160 -14.86 14.33 30.82
CA PHE A 160 -14.83 15.16 32.02
C PHE A 160 -15.99 16.15 32.08
N LYS A 161 -16.41 16.72 30.95
CA LYS A 161 -17.58 17.62 30.89
C LYS A 161 -18.91 16.92 31.18
N GLN A 162 -18.99 15.61 30.98
CA GLN A 162 -20.20 14.82 31.25
C GLN A 162 -20.23 14.26 32.67
N LEU A 163 -19.13 14.34 33.42
CA LEU A 163 -19.13 13.95 34.82
C LEU A 163 -20.00 14.92 35.63
N PRO A 164 -20.83 14.41 36.55
CA PRO A 164 -21.58 15.28 37.46
C PRO A 164 -20.60 16.13 38.28
N LYS A 165 -20.89 17.42 38.41
CA LYS A 165 -20.15 18.28 39.33
C LYS A 165 -20.40 17.74 40.74
N GLN A 166 -19.33 17.47 41.49
CA GLN A 166 -19.45 17.14 42.91
C GLN A 166 -20.21 18.28 43.61
N ILE A 167 -21.24 17.92 44.38
CA ILE A 167 -22.00 18.81 45.27
C ILE A 167 -21.15 19.05 46.51
#